data_AF-A0A1V1P3Q5-F1
#
_entry.id   AF-A0A1V1P3Q5-F1
#
_cell.length_a   1.000
_cell.length_b   1.000
_cell.length_c   1.000
_cell.angle_alpha   90.00
_cell.angle_beta   90.00
_cell.angle_gamma   90.00
#
_symmetry.space_group_name_H-M   'P 1'
#
loop_
_entity.id
_entity.type
_entity.pdbx_description
1 polymer ?
#
loop_
_entity_poly.entity_id
_entity_poly.type
_entity_poly.pdbx_seq_one_letter_code
_entity_poly.pdbx_strand_id
1 'polypeptide(L)'
;MTVFNHSNISAEAMDGAGGAIFIHSEHIFKSIDTQLSVTSERGNDGELKIESPSINKTNGLIALSANFLDAHRWILTPCSNRTGEKVSEFVISPRDGTPSH
;
A
#
# COMPACT_ATOMS: atom_id res chain seq x y z
N MET A 1 9.11 -12.63 12.61
CA MET A 1 8.05 -11.79 11.99
C MET A 1 7.32 -12.65 10.97
N THR A 2 5.99 -12.68 11.03
CA THR A 2 5.13 -13.45 10.10
C THR A 2 4.20 -12.51 9.36
N VAL A 3 4.09 -12.69 8.05
CA VAL A 3 3.18 -11.91 7.19
C VAL A 3 2.21 -12.87 6.52
N PHE A 4 0.92 -12.66 6.78
CA PHE A 4 -0.18 -13.28 6.03
C PHE A 4 -0.68 -12.27 5.02
N ASN A 5 -0.47 -12.57 3.74
CA ASN A 5 -0.84 -11.72 2.63
C ASN A 5 -1.72 -12.54 1.69
N HIS A 6 -3.00 -12.18 1.60
CA HIS A 6 -4.00 -12.91 0.83
C HIS A 6 -3.97 -14.42 1.13
N SER A 7 -3.75 -14.78 2.39
CA SER A 7 -3.50 -16.16 2.82
C SER A 7 -4.80 -16.82 3.27
N ASN A 8 -4.94 -18.12 2.99
CA ASN A 8 -6.01 -18.96 3.53
C ASN A 8 -5.39 -20.11 4.32
N ILE A 9 -5.74 -20.21 5.60
CA ILE A 9 -5.29 -21.29 6.49
C ILE A 9 -6.54 -21.95 7.09
N SER A 10 -6.77 -23.21 6.74
CA SER A 10 -7.96 -23.95 7.17
C SER A 10 -7.59 -25.26 7.86
N ALA A 11 -8.36 -25.58 8.90
CA ALA A 11 -8.38 -26.87 9.58
C ALA A 11 -9.84 -27.33 9.72
N GLU A 12 -10.58 -27.25 8.62
CA GLU A 12 -12.02 -27.55 8.56
C GLU A 12 -12.28 -29.07 8.51
N ALA A 13 -13.42 -29.49 9.05
CA ALA A 13 -13.87 -30.87 9.01
C ALA A 13 -15.34 -30.98 8.59
N MET A 14 -15.68 -32.05 7.87
CA MET A 14 -17.10 -32.39 7.61
C MET A 14 -17.63 -33.35 8.68
N ASP A 15 -16.91 -34.45 8.91
CA ASP A 15 -17.24 -35.45 9.94
C ASP A 15 -16.18 -35.42 11.04
N GLY A 16 -16.62 -35.18 12.28
CA GLY A 16 -15.73 -35.04 13.44
C GLY A 16 -15.40 -33.58 13.78
N ALA A 17 -14.59 -33.36 14.81
CA ALA A 17 -14.24 -32.00 15.25
C ALA A 17 -13.28 -31.32 14.26
N GLY A 18 -13.37 -30.00 14.17
CA GLY A 18 -12.41 -29.16 13.46
C GLY A 18 -11.01 -29.30 14.07
N GLY A 19 -9.98 -29.07 13.26
CA GLY A 19 -8.59 -29.16 13.69
C GLY A 19 -8.13 -27.92 14.46
N ALA A 20 -6.92 -27.98 15.01
CA ALA A 20 -6.34 -26.88 15.78
C ALA A 20 -5.24 -26.16 15.01
N ILE A 21 -5.28 -24.82 15.01
CA ILE A 21 -4.27 -23.93 14.44
C ILE A 21 -3.62 -23.13 15.58
N PHE A 22 -2.32 -23.34 15.78
CA PHE A 22 -1.50 -22.59 16.74
C PHE A 22 -0.47 -21.74 15.99
N ILE A 23 -0.57 -20.42 16.13
CA ILE A 23 0.35 -19.47 15.51
C ILE A 23 1.15 -18.77 16.60
N HIS A 24 2.46 -19.03 16.64
CA HIS A 24 3.39 -18.35 17.53
C HIS A 24 4.30 -17.43 16.69
N SER A 25 4.28 -16.14 16.98
CA SER A 25 5.17 -15.18 16.30
C SER A 25 5.36 -13.91 17.11
N GLU A 26 6.59 -13.40 17.13
CA GLU A 26 6.93 -12.11 17.73
C GLU A 26 6.12 -10.94 17.15
N HIS A 27 5.80 -11.00 15.84
CA HIS A 27 5.01 -9.97 15.16
C HIS A 27 4.20 -10.58 14.02
N ILE A 28 2.89 -10.27 13.99
CA ILE A 28 1.97 -10.73 12.94
C ILE A 28 1.40 -9.56 12.15
N PHE A 29 1.56 -9.58 10.82
CA PHE A 29 0.85 -8.67 9.91
C PHE A 29 -0.10 -9.50 9.05
N LYS A 30 -1.39 -9.13 9.04
CA LYS A 30 -2.40 -9.79 8.21
C LYS A 30 -3.03 -8.78 7.26
N SER A 31 -3.15 -9.13 5.98
CA SER A 31 -4.01 -8.40 5.06
C SER A 31 -5.48 -8.60 5.44
N ILE A 32 -6.35 -7.66 5.07
CA ILE A 32 -7.76 -7.67 5.48
C ILE A 32 -8.54 -8.88 4.94
N ASP A 33 -8.06 -9.44 3.84
CA ASP A 33 -8.63 -10.55 3.10
C ASP A 33 -8.03 -11.92 3.49
N THR A 34 -7.10 -11.95 4.45
CA THR A 34 -6.59 -13.20 5.02
C THR A 34 -7.69 -13.94 5.76
N GLN A 35 -7.84 -15.24 5.49
CA GLN A 35 -8.85 -16.12 6.09
C GLN A 35 -8.19 -17.19 6.95
N LEU A 36 -8.72 -17.38 8.17
CA LEU A 36 -8.34 -18.42 9.10
C LEU A 36 -9.61 -19.16 9.53
N SER A 37 -9.68 -20.47 9.31
CA SER A 37 -10.89 -21.26 9.59
C SER A 37 -10.57 -22.58 10.30
N VAL A 38 -11.38 -22.93 11.30
CA VAL A 38 -11.27 -24.17 12.09
C VAL A 38 -12.63 -24.84 12.25
N THR A 39 -13.59 -24.55 11.36
CA THR A 39 -14.98 -24.94 11.55
C THR A 39 -15.23 -26.43 11.31
N SER A 40 -16.32 -26.96 11.86
CA SER A 40 -16.83 -28.28 11.51
C SER A 40 -18.31 -28.28 11.14
N GLU A 41 -18.69 -29.08 10.13
CA GLU A 41 -20.11 -29.24 9.74
C GLU A 41 -20.91 -30.12 10.69
N ARG A 42 -20.35 -31.28 11.10
CA ARG A 42 -21.06 -32.28 11.93
C ARG A 42 -20.39 -32.56 13.27
N GLY A 43 -19.30 -31.88 13.59
CA GLY A 43 -18.66 -31.92 14.91
C GLY A 43 -18.53 -30.53 15.52
N ASN A 44 -17.71 -30.41 16.55
CA ASN A 44 -17.41 -29.12 17.17
C ASN A 44 -16.35 -28.38 16.36
N ASP A 45 -16.41 -27.05 16.34
CA ASP A 45 -15.31 -26.24 15.82
C ASP A 45 -14.01 -26.53 16.57
N GLY A 46 -12.91 -26.44 15.84
CA GLY A 46 -11.56 -26.60 16.35
C GLY A 46 -11.04 -25.36 17.09
N GLU A 47 -9.75 -25.37 17.40
CA GLU A 47 -9.13 -24.31 18.19
C GLU A 47 -8.25 -23.40 17.32
N LEU A 48 -8.47 -22.09 17.39
CA LEU A 48 -7.56 -21.10 16.81
C LEU A 48 -6.90 -20.31 17.94
N LYS A 49 -5.59 -20.47 18.10
CA LYS A 49 -4.79 -19.73 19.08
C LYS A 49 -3.67 -18.97 18.39
N ILE A 50 -3.64 -17.66 18.62
CA ILE A 50 -2.60 -16.77 18.11
C ILE A 50 -1.87 -16.16 19.30
N GLU A 51 -0.61 -16.51 19.45
CA GLU A 51 0.28 -15.97 20.46
C GLU A 51 1.30 -15.03 19.81
N SER A 52 1.14 -13.74 20.10
CA SER A 52 2.14 -12.72 19.79
C SER A 52 2.25 -11.75 20.96
N PRO A 53 3.46 -11.34 21.37
CA PRO A 53 3.63 -10.26 22.33
C PRO A 53 2.79 -9.04 21.92
N SER A 54 2.04 -8.47 22.87
CA SER A 54 1.13 -7.35 22.64
C SER A 54 1.89 -6.06 22.38
N ILE A 55 2.44 -5.94 21.18
CA ILE A 55 2.98 -4.67 20.70
C ILE A 55 1.77 -3.92 20.18
N ASN A 56 1.31 -2.92 20.92
CA ASN A 56 0.16 -2.09 20.57
C ASN A 56 0.39 -1.46 19.17
N LYS A 57 -0.09 -2.13 18.12
CA LYS A 57 0.15 -1.76 16.71
C LYS A 57 -0.66 -0.56 16.23
N THR A 58 -1.45 0.04 17.12
CA THR A 58 -2.19 1.28 16.82
C THR A 58 -1.24 2.43 16.49
N ASN A 59 0.00 2.41 17.02
CA ASN A 59 0.97 3.48 16.83
C ASN A 59 1.73 3.42 15.48
N GLY A 60 1.50 2.39 14.64
CA GLY A 60 2.21 2.21 13.37
C GLY A 60 1.31 2.05 12.13
N LEU A 61 0.00 1.91 12.31
CA LEU A 61 -0.96 1.97 11.22
C LEU A 61 -1.24 3.44 10.92
N ILE A 62 -0.47 4.03 10.01
CA ILE A 62 -0.79 5.34 9.44
C ILE A 62 -2.15 5.18 8.76
N ALA A 63 -3.21 5.72 9.38
CA ALA A 63 -4.46 5.95 8.69
C ALA A 63 -4.13 6.89 7.52
N LEU A 64 -4.28 6.40 6.29
CA LEU A 64 -4.05 7.21 5.11
C LEU A 64 -5.03 8.37 5.17
N SER A 65 -4.53 9.57 5.45
CA SER A 65 -5.36 10.76 5.57
C SER A 65 -6.17 10.92 4.28
N ALA A 66 -7.48 11.13 4.38
CA ALA A 66 -8.34 11.37 3.23
C ALA A 66 -7.88 12.56 2.37
N ASN A 67 -7.08 13.46 2.95
CA ASN A 67 -6.44 14.58 2.28
C ASN A 67 -5.01 14.18 1.85
N PHE A 68 -4.88 13.04 1.15
CA PHE A 68 -3.59 12.39 0.86
C PHE A 68 -2.58 13.30 0.16
N LEU A 69 -3.03 14.28 -0.63
CA LEU A 69 -2.25 15.44 -1.08
C LEU A 69 -3.22 16.34 -1.85
N ASP A 70 -3.30 17.65 -1.54
CA ASP A 70 -3.91 18.60 -2.49
C ASP A 70 -2.93 18.83 -3.64
N ALA A 71 -2.93 17.90 -4.59
CA ALA A 71 -2.02 17.88 -5.72
C ALA A 71 -2.16 19.14 -6.60
N HIS A 72 -3.30 19.84 -6.55
CA HIS A 72 -3.48 21.09 -7.28
C HIS A 72 -2.44 22.15 -6.92
N ARG A 73 -1.93 22.15 -5.69
CA ARG A 73 -0.89 23.10 -5.24
C ARG A 73 0.52 22.77 -5.75
N TRP A 74 0.71 21.58 -6.32
CA TRP A 74 1.99 21.07 -6.81
C TRP A 74 1.99 20.87 -8.33
N ILE A 75 0.86 21.11 -9.00
CA ILE A 75 0.78 21.14 -10.46
C ILE A 75 1.46 22.41 -10.95
N LEU A 76 2.61 22.23 -11.60
CA LEU A 76 3.27 23.31 -12.33
C LEU A 76 2.34 23.80 -13.44
N THR A 77 2.27 25.12 -13.63
CA THR A 77 1.53 25.71 -14.75
C THR A 77 2.01 25.11 -16.07
N PRO A 78 1.12 24.51 -16.89
CA PRO A 78 1.47 23.95 -18.19
C PRO A 78 2.17 24.99 -19.06
N CYS A 79 3.21 24.58 -19.80
CA CYS A 79 3.99 25.50 -20.62
C CYS A 79 3.14 26.29 -21.62
N SER A 80 2.06 25.70 -22.15
CA SER A 80 1.10 26.35 -23.05
C SER A 80 0.33 27.51 -22.41
N ASN A 81 0.16 27.49 -21.09
CA ASN A 81 -0.61 28.47 -20.33
C ASN A 81 0.30 29.46 -19.60
N ARG A 82 1.63 29.37 -19.78
CA ARG A 82 2.58 30.35 -19.26
C ARG A 82 2.56 31.59 -20.15
N THR A 83 1.54 32.42 -20.00
CA THR A 83 1.47 33.72 -20.67
C THR A 83 2.14 34.78 -19.79
N GLY A 84 3.32 35.24 -20.22
CA GLY A 84 4.07 36.32 -19.56
C GLY A 84 5.23 36.82 -20.42
N GLU A 85 5.55 38.11 -20.30
CA GLU A 85 6.50 38.91 -21.11
C GLU A 85 7.98 38.44 -21.09
N LYS A 86 8.32 37.32 -20.45
CA LYS A 86 9.68 36.78 -20.40
C LYS A 86 9.73 35.34 -20.89
N VAL A 87 9.56 35.20 -22.20
CA VAL A 87 9.88 33.96 -22.91
C VAL A 87 11.37 34.01 -23.25
N SER A 88 12.14 33.01 -22.86
CA SER A 88 13.54 32.92 -23.27
C SER A 88 13.60 32.57 -24.76
N GLU A 89 14.14 33.47 -25.57
CA GLU A 89 14.36 33.23 -27.00
C GLU A 89 15.83 32.88 -27.26
N PHE A 90 16.07 31.86 -28.07
CA PHE A 90 17.40 31.53 -28.58
C PHE A 90 17.57 32.18 -29.95
N VAL A 91 18.36 33.25 -30.01
CA VAL A 91 18.63 33.98 -31.25
C VAL A 91 20.01 33.60 -31.79
N ILE A 92 20.06 33.13 -33.04
CA ILE A 92 21.32 32.94 -33.77
C ILE A 92 21.63 34.27 -34.47
N SER A 93 22.47 35.09 -33.85
CA SER A 93 22.93 36.33 -34.48
C SER A 93 24.09 36.05 -35.43
N PRO A 94 24.06 36.56 -36.67
CA PRO A 94 25.23 36.51 -37.56
C PRO A 94 26.39 37.30 -36.93
N ARG A 95 27.63 36.92 -37.25
CA ARG A 95 28.80 37.70 -36.82
C ARG A 95 28.78 39.03 -37.54
N ASP A 96 28.89 40.13 -36.79
CA ASP A 96 29.11 41.45 -37.38
C ASP A 96 30.39 41.41 -38.24
N GLY A 97 30.23 41.63 -39.55
CA GLY A 97 31.35 41.82 -40.48
C GLY A 97 31.44 40.89 -41.68
N THR A 98 30.42 40.13 -42.07
CA THR A 98 30.43 39.41 -43.36
C THR A 98 29.68 40.20 -44.44
N PRO A 99 30.30 40.53 -45.59
CA PRO A 99 29.64 41.26 -46.67
C PRO A 99 28.51 40.41 -47.27
N SER A 100 27.34 41.03 -47.46
CA SER A 100 26.25 40.45 -48.23
C SER A 100 26.65 40.35 -49.70
N HIS A 101 26.47 39.17 -50.30
CA HIS A 101 26.56 38.99 -51.75
C HIS A 101 25.37 38.19 -52.26
#